data_AF-A0A7C4IJB0-F1
#
_entry.id   AF-A0A7C4IJB0-F1
#
_cell.length_a   1.000
_cell.length_b   1.000
_cell.length_c   1.000
_cell.angle_alpha   90.00
_cell.angle_beta   90.00
_cell.angle_gamma   90.00
#
_symmetry.space_group_name_H-M   'P 1'
#
loop_
_entity.id
_entity.type
_entity.pdbx_description
1 polymer ?
#
loop_
_entity_poly.entity_id
_entity_poly.type
_entity_poly.pdbx_seq_one_letter_code
_entity_poly.pdbx_strand_id
1 'polypeptide(L)'
;MRYFVDQKKKYFLAGTRYEVGYFKWFGRNYNETTFAFEDITPYLRSIGITENDKVITPADASFNITLYLMNNKGWTGFGNGIDSEEEIRDKIRHGAKYLLISDSTMLNAPSIKPFTGTPVGRWKNVRIFALIR
;
A
#
# COMPACT_ATOMS: atom_id res chain seq x y z
N MET A 1 -4.59 17.54 -9.02
CA MET A 1 -5.48 18.59 -8.46
C MET A 1 -4.62 19.80 -8.10
N ARG A 2 -4.76 20.95 -8.81
CA ARG A 2 -3.95 22.14 -8.53
C ARG A 2 -4.59 22.92 -7.38
N TYR A 3 -3.90 23.00 -6.24
CA TYR A 3 -4.30 23.88 -5.15
C TYR A 3 -3.93 25.31 -5.55
N PHE A 4 -4.92 26.08 -6.01
CA PHE A 4 -4.73 27.50 -6.24
C PHE A 4 -4.64 28.21 -4.88
N VAL A 5 -3.45 28.76 -4.62
CA VAL A 5 -3.19 29.65 -3.50
C VAL A 5 -3.67 31.03 -3.96
N ASP A 6 -4.69 31.58 -3.30
CA ASP A 6 -5.05 33.01 -3.44
C ASP A 6 -3.78 33.86 -3.24
N GLN A 7 -3.67 35.01 -3.91
CA GLN A 7 -2.60 35.99 -3.69
C GLN A 7 -2.39 36.33 -2.19
N LYS A 8 -3.39 36.08 -1.33
CA LYS A 8 -3.32 36.21 0.14
C LYS A 8 -2.96 34.93 0.92
N LYS A 9 -2.50 33.85 0.26
CA LYS A 9 -2.19 32.54 0.88
C LYS A 9 -3.38 31.85 1.57
N LYS A 10 -4.63 32.20 1.23
CA LYS A 10 -5.81 31.50 1.74
C LYS A 10 -6.12 30.29 0.87
N TYR A 11 -6.29 29.14 1.51
CA TYR A 11 -6.78 27.93 0.85
C TYR A 11 -8.27 28.15 0.52
N PHE A 12 -8.61 28.25 -0.76
CA PHE A 12 -9.95 28.60 -1.22
C PHE A 12 -11.05 27.60 -0.77
N LEU A 13 -10.67 26.35 -0.47
CA LEU A 13 -11.60 25.26 -0.13
C LEU A 13 -11.49 24.77 1.32
N ALA A 14 -10.70 25.43 2.17
CA ALA A 14 -10.58 25.06 3.59
C ALA A 14 -10.83 26.32 4.44
N GLY A 15 -12.09 26.52 4.83
CA GLY A 15 -12.54 27.66 5.62
C GLY A 15 -12.13 27.58 7.09
N THR A 16 -11.81 26.38 7.59
CA THR A 16 -11.45 26.12 8.99
C THR A 16 -10.05 25.53 9.15
N ARG A 17 -9.45 25.72 10.34
CA ARG A 17 -8.17 25.06 10.71
C ARG A 17 -8.30 23.53 10.66
N TYR A 18 -9.48 23.01 10.96
CA TYR A 18 -9.78 21.59 10.93
C TYR A 18 -9.68 21.04 9.50
N GLU A 19 -10.33 21.68 8.53
CA GLU A 19 -10.28 21.28 7.12
C GLU A 19 -8.85 21.31 6.57
N VAL A 20 -8.08 22.36 6.88
CA VAL A 20 -6.66 22.43 6.50
C VAL A 20 -5.87 21.26 7.10
N GLY A 21 -6.14 20.91 8.36
CA GLY A 21 -5.53 19.75 9.03
C GLY A 21 -5.90 18.44 8.36
N TYR A 22 -7.17 18.25 8.03
CA TYR A 22 -7.69 17.08 7.34
C TYR A 22 -7.05 16.90 5.97
N PHE A 23 -6.98 17.94 5.13
CA PHE A 23 -6.34 17.84 3.81
C PHE A 23 -4.83 17.57 3.90
N LYS A 24 -4.15 18.14 4.90
CA LYS A 24 -2.73 17.83 5.17
C LYS A 24 -2.54 16.36 5.56
N TRP A 25 -3.42 15.83 6.42
CA TRP A 25 -3.41 14.41 6.77
C TRP A 25 -3.64 13.54 5.54
N PHE A 26 -4.64 13.86 4.72
CA PHE A 26 -4.97 13.12 3.51
C PHE A 26 -3.78 13.06 2.54
N GLY A 27 -3.12 14.19 2.27
CA GLY A 27 -1.93 14.24 1.41
C GLY A 27 -0.75 13.45 1.97
N ARG A 28 -0.56 13.44 3.30
CA ARG A 28 0.47 12.61 3.94
C ARG A 28 0.15 11.12 3.82
N ASN A 29 -1.08 10.74 4.17
CA ASN A 29 -1.55 9.36 4.08
C ASN A 29 -1.39 8.81 2.67
N TYR A 30 -1.72 9.61 1.65
CA TYR A 30 -1.49 9.25 0.25
C TYR A 30 -0.01 8.95 -0.05
N ASN A 31 0.90 9.81 0.39
CA ASN A 31 2.34 9.62 0.17
C ASN A 31 2.88 8.37 0.88
N GLU A 32 2.37 8.06 2.07
CA GLU A 32 2.82 6.93 2.88
C GLU A 32 2.21 5.59 2.42
N THR A 33 1.01 5.60 1.83
CA THR A 33 0.29 4.36 1.49
C THR A 33 0.25 4.05 0.01
N THR A 34 0.06 5.04 -0.86
CA THR A 34 -0.36 4.81 -2.27
C THR A 34 0.63 5.34 -3.30
N PHE A 35 1.25 6.50 -3.07
CA PHE A 35 2.08 7.20 -4.07
C PHE A 35 3.17 6.34 -4.71
N ALA A 36 3.83 5.48 -3.94
CA ALA A 36 4.89 4.62 -4.47
C ALA A 36 4.38 3.55 -5.45
N PHE A 37 3.09 3.20 -5.41
CA PHE A 37 2.51 2.20 -6.30
C PHE A 37 2.24 2.74 -7.71
N GLU A 38 2.17 4.06 -7.91
CA GLU A 38 1.90 4.67 -9.23
C GLU A 38 2.97 4.34 -10.29
N ASP A 39 4.20 4.05 -9.86
CA ASP A 39 5.34 3.78 -10.75
C ASP A 39 6.14 2.53 -10.37
N ILE A 40 5.61 1.66 -9.50
CA ILE A 40 6.33 0.47 -9.03
C ILE A 40 6.40 -0.66 -10.06
N THR A 41 5.47 -0.71 -11.02
CA THR A 41 5.33 -1.85 -11.95
C THR A 41 6.63 -2.20 -12.68
N PRO A 42 7.38 -1.26 -13.30
CA PRO A 42 8.64 -1.60 -13.96
C PRO A 42 9.66 -2.24 -13.02
N TYR A 43 9.71 -1.78 -11.77
CA TYR A 43 10.58 -2.37 -10.74
C TYR A 43 10.16 -3.80 -10.41
N LEU A 44 8.86 -4.05 -10.18
CA LEU A 44 8.36 -5.41 -9.91
C LEU A 44 8.74 -6.38 -11.03
N ARG A 45 8.57 -5.96 -12.29
CA ARG A 45 8.93 -6.77 -13.46
C ARG A 45 10.45 -7.01 -13.52
N SER A 46 11.27 -6.02 -13.19
CA SER A 46 12.74 -6.16 -13.18
C SER A 46 13.27 -7.17 -12.16
N ILE A 47 12.52 -7.41 -11.07
CA ILE A 47 12.87 -8.39 -10.03
C ILE A 47 12.13 -9.73 -10.20
N GLY A 48 11.46 -9.93 -11.35
CA GLY A 48 10.81 -11.19 -11.71
C GLY A 48 9.40 -11.39 -11.16
N ILE A 49 8.80 -10.39 -10.51
CA ILE A 49 7.38 -10.43 -10.13
C ILE A 49 6.56 -10.08 -11.37
N THR A 50 5.68 -10.98 -11.79
CA THR A 50 4.82 -10.84 -12.98
C THR A 50 3.41 -10.39 -12.61
N GLU A 51 2.60 -9.95 -13.59
CA GLU A 51 1.20 -9.56 -13.40
C GLU A 51 0.29 -10.72 -12.95
N ASN A 52 0.72 -11.96 -13.19
CA ASN A 52 -0.02 -13.16 -12.80
C ASN A 52 0.26 -13.58 -11.35
N ASP A 53 1.30 -13.02 -10.72
CA ASP A 53 1.58 -13.27 -9.32
C ASP A 53 0.58 -12.55 -8.42
N LYS A 54 -0.06 -13.32 -7.53
CA LYS A 54 -0.99 -12.74 -6.57
C LYS A 54 -0.22 -12.13 -5.41
N VAL A 55 -0.60 -10.93 -5.03
CA VAL A 55 0.07 -10.15 -3.98
C VAL A 55 -0.89 -9.80 -2.84
N ILE A 56 -0.34 -9.45 -1.68
CA ILE A 56 -1.09 -8.88 -0.56
C ILE A 56 -0.59 -7.46 -0.32
N THR A 57 -1.50 -6.48 -0.31
CA THR A 57 -1.22 -5.06 -0.01
C THR A 57 -2.06 -4.56 1.17
N PRO A 58 -1.53 -4.61 2.40
CA PRO A 58 -2.31 -4.31 3.59
C PRO A 58 -2.86 -2.88 3.68
N ALA A 59 -2.05 -1.88 3.34
CA ALA A 59 -2.42 -0.48 3.44
C ALA A 59 -3.05 0.02 2.13
N ASP A 60 -4.33 -0.29 1.93
CA ASP A 60 -5.15 0.23 0.83
C ASP A 60 -6.45 0.81 1.39
N ALA A 61 -6.86 1.97 0.88
CA ALA A 61 -8.12 2.61 1.26
C ALA A 61 -9.34 2.05 0.48
N SER A 62 -9.13 1.05 -0.38
CA SER A 62 -10.12 0.44 -1.25
C SER A 62 -9.84 -1.05 -1.44
N PHE A 63 -10.77 -1.74 -2.09
CA PHE A 63 -10.62 -3.13 -2.47
C PHE A 63 -9.52 -3.37 -3.52
N ASN A 64 -9.05 -2.35 -4.25
CA ASN A 64 -8.19 -2.57 -5.42
C ASN A 64 -7.29 -1.41 -5.91
N ILE A 65 -7.11 -0.29 -5.20
CA ILE A 65 -6.32 0.84 -5.76
C ILE A 65 -4.88 0.41 -6.05
N THR A 66 -4.19 -0.13 -5.05
CA THR A 66 -2.79 -0.57 -5.18
C THR A 66 -2.66 -1.72 -6.19
N LEU A 67 -3.60 -2.67 -6.18
CA LEU A 67 -3.62 -3.79 -7.12
C LEU A 67 -3.75 -3.30 -8.58
N TYR A 68 -4.63 -2.33 -8.81
CA TYR A 68 -4.81 -1.69 -10.12
C TYR A 68 -3.53 -0.96 -10.57
N LEU A 69 -2.96 -0.13 -9.70
CA LEU A 69 -1.74 0.64 -10.01
C LEU A 69 -0.54 -0.26 -10.35
N MET A 70 -0.43 -1.41 -9.68
CA MET A 70 0.64 -2.37 -9.95
C MET A 70 0.40 -3.25 -11.19
N ASN A 71 -0.85 -3.31 -11.68
CA ASN A 71 -1.31 -4.34 -12.59
C ASN A 71 -1.02 -5.76 -12.07
N ASN A 72 -1.42 -6.02 -10.82
CA ASN A 72 -1.26 -7.31 -10.16
C ASN A 72 -2.59 -7.75 -9.52
N LYS A 73 -2.88 -9.05 -9.55
CA LYS A 73 -4.03 -9.63 -8.83
C LYS A 73 -3.67 -9.83 -7.36
N GLY A 74 -4.67 -9.97 -6.49
CA GLY A 74 -4.37 -10.22 -5.08
C GLY A 74 -5.46 -9.77 -4.12
N TRP A 75 -5.02 -9.40 -2.92
CA TRP A 75 -5.88 -8.96 -1.83
C TRP A 75 -5.31 -7.68 -1.20
N THR A 76 -6.20 -6.75 -0.86
CA THR A 76 -5.84 -5.58 -0.07
C THR A 76 -6.19 -5.81 1.40
N GLY A 77 -5.91 -4.84 2.29
CA GLY A 77 -6.45 -4.90 3.65
C GLY A 77 -7.92 -4.48 3.79
N PHE A 78 -8.45 -3.76 2.80
CA PHE A 78 -9.81 -3.26 2.86
C PHE A 78 -10.82 -4.39 2.66
N GLY A 79 -11.55 -4.75 3.73
CA GLY A 79 -12.65 -5.71 3.69
C GLY A 79 -12.27 -7.15 3.35
N ASN A 80 -10.98 -7.50 3.41
CA ASN A 80 -10.44 -8.77 2.91
C ASN A 80 -9.82 -9.68 3.99
N GLY A 81 -9.88 -9.27 5.27
CA GLY A 81 -9.38 -10.04 6.42
C GLY A 81 -7.86 -10.22 6.35
N ILE A 82 -7.12 -9.29 6.92
CA ILE A 82 -5.65 -9.41 7.09
C ILE A 82 -5.22 -9.01 8.51
N ASP A 83 -6.19 -9.03 9.42
CA ASP A 83 -6.05 -8.58 10.79
C ASP A 83 -5.45 -9.69 11.67
N SER A 84 -5.43 -10.92 11.16
CA SER A 84 -4.83 -12.09 11.81
C SER A 84 -3.83 -12.82 10.92
N GLU A 85 -2.94 -13.58 11.55
CA GLU A 85 -2.00 -14.45 10.86
C GLU A 85 -2.72 -15.51 10.02
N GLU A 86 -3.81 -16.10 10.53
CA GLU A 86 -4.55 -17.16 9.84
C GLU A 86 -5.19 -16.67 8.53
N GLU A 87 -5.70 -15.44 8.49
CA GLU A 87 -6.25 -14.91 7.24
C GLU A 87 -5.18 -14.67 6.17
N ILE A 88 -3.98 -14.24 6.56
CA ILE A 88 -2.85 -14.13 5.62
C ILE A 88 -2.43 -15.52 5.15
N ARG A 89 -2.39 -16.52 6.05
CA ARG A 89 -2.16 -17.93 5.66
C ARG A 89 -3.22 -18.44 4.69
N ASP A 90 -4.48 -18.05 4.87
CA ASP A 90 -5.55 -18.35 3.94
C ASP A 90 -5.28 -17.77 2.55
N LYS A 91 -4.81 -16.52 2.44
CA LYS A 91 -4.46 -15.94 1.14
C LYS A 91 -3.26 -16.63 0.49
N ILE A 92 -2.29 -17.06 1.28
CA ILE A 92 -1.16 -17.89 0.81
C ILE A 92 -1.68 -19.21 0.25
N ARG A 93 -2.60 -19.90 0.94
CA ARG A 93 -3.25 -21.13 0.42
C ARG A 93 -3.99 -20.88 -0.91
N HIS A 94 -4.50 -19.67 -1.11
CA HIS A 94 -5.15 -19.24 -2.37
C HIS A 94 -4.17 -18.68 -3.43
N GLY A 95 -2.86 -18.79 -3.18
CA GLY A 95 -1.80 -18.49 -4.14
C GLY A 95 -1.16 -17.11 -4.02
N ALA A 96 -1.33 -16.41 -2.89
CA ALA A 96 -0.53 -15.23 -2.61
C ALA A 96 0.96 -15.58 -2.53
N LYS A 97 1.78 -14.90 -3.33
CA LYS A 97 3.22 -15.13 -3.42
C LYS A 97 4.05 -14.06 -2.73
N TYR A 98 3.56 -12.82 -2.71
CA TYR A 98 4.28 -11.67 -2.18
C TYR A 98 3.43 -10.82 -1.25
N LEU A 99 4.08 -10.24 -0.25
CA LEU A 99 3.53 -9.25 0.66
C LEU A 99 4.23 -7.91 0.43
N LEU A 100 3.46 -6.87 0.12
CA LEU A 100 3.96 -5.53 -0.17
C LEU A 100 3.45 -4.57 0.90
N ILE A 101 4.37 -4.04 1.71
CA ILE A 101 4.08 -3.17 2.85
C ILE A 101 4.58 -1.76 2.55
N SER A 102 3.68 -0.81 2.33
CA SER A 102 3.97 0.61 2.16
C SER A 102 4.04 1.38 3.47
N ASP A 103 3.16 1.03 4.43
CA ASP A 103 3.15 1.60 5.78
C ASP A 103 4.08 0.81 6.72
N SER A 104 5.21 1.43 7.06
CA SER A 104 6.21 0.82 7.95
C SER A 104 5.72 0.52 9.36
N THR A 105 4.64 1.16 9.83
CA THR A 105 4.07 0.88 11.16
C THR A 105 3.50 -0.53 11.24
N MET A 106 3.09 -1.11 10.11
CA MET A 106 2.53 -2.46 10.02
C MET A 106 3.57 -3.58 10.16
N LEU A 107 4.87 -3.28 10.00
CA LEU A 107 5.94 -4.31 10.04
C LEU A 107 6.01 -5.06 11.36
N ASN A 108 5.58 -4.42 12.45
CA ASN A 108 5.56 -5.01 13.78
C ASN A 108 4.19 -5.55 14.19
N ALA A 109 3.18 -5.42 13.33
CA ALA A 109 1.85 -5.95 13.62
C ALA A 109 1.92 -7.48 13.79
N PRO A 110 1.26 -8.07 14.80
CA PRO A 110 1.31 -9.51 15.05
C PRO A 110 0.87 -10.36 13.84
N SER A 111 -0.10 -9.88 13.06
CA SER A 111 -0.56 -10.56 11.83
C SER A 111 0.50 -10.54 10.73
N ILE A 112 1.33 -9.50 10.63
CA ILE A 112 2.26 -9.27 9.52
C ILE A 112 3.66 -9.83 9.80
N LYS A 113 4.16 -9.66 11.02
CA LYS A 113 5.54 -9.98 11.42
C LYS A 113 5.99 -11.41 11.05
N PRO A 114 5.15 -12.46 11.13
CA PRO A 114 5.54 -13.81 10.70
C PRO A 114 5.92 -13.93 9.22
N PHE A 115 5.47 -12.99 8.39
CA PHE A 115 5.61 -13.03 6.92
C PHE A 115 6.69 -12.09 6.37
N THR A 116 7.45 -11.39 7.24
CA THR A 116 8.50 -10.45 6.83
C THR A 116 9.91 -11.05 6.84
N GLY A 117 10.03 -12.37 6.90
CA GLY A 117 11.33 -13.08 7.05
C GLY A 117 12.16 -13.21 5.77
N THR A 118 11.55 -13.06 4.59
CA THR A 118 12.25 -13.23 3.30
C THR A 118 12.10 -11.96 2.44
N PRO A 119 12.97 -10.95 2.61
CA PRO A 119 12.91 -9.75 1.78
C PRO A 119 13.36 -10.05 0.35
N VAL A 120 12.59 -9.55 -0.63
CA VAL A 120 12.86 -9.73 -2.08
C VAL A 120 13.30 -8.42 -2.71
N GLY A 121 12.81 -7.29 -2.20
CA GLY A 121 13.11 -5.99 -2.77
C GLY A 121 12.49 -4.85 -2.01
N ARG A 122 12.79 -3.63 -2.47
CA ARG A 122 12.25 -2.40 -1.92
C ARG A 122 12.13 -1.36 -3.03
N TRP A 123 10.98 -0.70 -3.08
CA TRP A 123 10.74 0.45 -3.95
C TRP A 123 10.22 1.61 -3.12
N LYS A 124 10.97 2.72 -3.05
CA LYS A 124 10.64 3.86 -2.18
C LYS A 124 10.36 3.39 -0.73
N ASN A 125 9.14 3.59 -0.23
CA ASN A 125 8.68 3.12 1.07
C ASN A 125 8.07 1.70 1.04
N VAL A 126 7.80 1.12 -0.12
CA VAL A 126 7.24 -0.24 -0.26
C VAL A 126 8.33 -1.28 -0.04
N ARG A 127 8.14 -2.14 0.97
CA ARG A 127 8.97 -3.32 1.24
C ARG A 127 8.28 -4.56 0.71
N ILE A 128 9.03 -5.41 0.03
CA ILE A 128 8.50 -6.59 -0.67
C ILE A 128 9.08 -7.85 -0.03
N PHE A 129 8.21 -8.76 0.38
CA PHE A 129 8.58 -10.02 1.01
C PHE A 129 7.99 -11.20 0.23
N ALA A 130 8.75 -12.29 0.10
CA ALA A 130 8.25 -13.55 -0.42
C ALA A 130 7.50 -14.29 0.69
N LEU A 131 6.31 -14.81 0.35
CA LEU A 131 5.46 -15.60 1.24
C LEU A 131 5.66 -17.10 1.09
N ILE A 132 6.14 -17.52 -0.08
CA ILE A 132 6.47 -18.90 -0.42
C ILE A 132 7.92 -18.94 -0.94
N ARG A 133 8.62 -20.03 -0.65
CA ARG A 133 9.92 -20.34 -1.26
C ARG A 133 9.72 -21.14 -2.53
#